data_AF-E0MQF9-F1
#
_entry.id   AF-E0MQF9-F1
#
_cell.length_a   1.000
_cell.length_b   1.000
_cell.length_c   1.000
_cell.angle_alpha   90.00
_cell.angle_beta   90.00
_cell.angle_gamma   90.00
#
_symmetry.space_group_name_H-M   'P 1'
#
loop_
_entity.id
_entity.type
_entity.pdbx_description
1 polymer ?
#
loop_
_entity_poly.entity_id
_entity_poly.type
_entity_poly.pdbx_seq_one_letter_code
_entity_poly.pdbx_strand_id
1 'polypeptide(L)'
;MSTNITDTVRALVSDATLLVKQEVSLAKAEAEEKFEQVQTGLIAIVSGLLIAFVALLVLVEALVVALANIMPPSLAALLVGVILAVVAFFAVKKGQDNLSVKNLKPRRTMNAVREDAETLKEAV
;
A
#
# COMPACT_ATOMS: atom_id res chain seq x y z
N MET A 1 44.30 -11.11 44.14
CA MET A 1 43.01 -10.39 44.11
C MET A 1 43.04 -9.38 42.96
N SER A 2 43.05 -9.81 41.69
CA SER A 2 43.24 -8.88 40.56
C SER A 2 42.64 -9.34 39.21
N THR A 3 41.60 -10.17 39.24
CA THR A 3 40.92 -10.69 38.04
C THR A 3 39.41 -10.59 38.23
N ASN A 4 38.87 -9.38 38.19
CA ASN A 4 37.40 -9.20 38.30
C ASN A 4 36.86 -8.19 37.27
N ILE A 5 37.57 -7.11 36.95
CA ILE A 5 37.05 -6.07 36.03
C ILE A 5 37.00 -6.56 34.58
N THR A 6 38.03 -7.27 34.11
CA THR A 6 38.09 -7.80 32.74
C THR A 6 37.00 -8.86 32.48
N ASP A 7 36.66 -9.66 33.49
CA ASP A 7 35.64 -10.69 33.39
C ASP A 7 34.22 -10.09 33.40
N THR A 8 33.97 -9.04 34.20
CA THR A 8 32.69 -8.30 34.16
C THR A 8 32.49 -7.56 32.83
N VAL A 9 33.54 -6.96 32.27
CA VAL A 9 33.46 -6.30 30.94
C VAL A 9 33.19 -7.31 29.83
N ARG A 10 33.83 -8.49 29.88
CA ARG A 10 33.53 -9.58 28.94
C ARG A 10 32.10 -10.09 29.05
N ALA A 11 31.59 -10.24 30.29
CA ALA A 11 30.20 -10.63 30.53
C ALA A 11 29.22 -9.58 29.98
N LEU A 12 29.45 -8.29 30.25
CA LEU A 12 28.59 -7.20 29.76
C LEU A 12 28.56 -7.12 28.23
N VAL A 13 29.71 -7.28 27.56
CA VAL A 13 29.78 -7.31 26.09
C VAL A 13 29.05 -8.53 25.53
N SER A 14 29.16 -9.68 26.20
CA SER A 14 28.42 -10.89 25.82
C SER A 14 26.90 -10.68 25.96
N ASP A 15 26.46 -10.11 27.09
CA ASP A 15 25.04 -9.85 27.36
C ASP A 15 24.46 -8.80 26.40
N ALA A 16 25.20 -7.72 26.13
CA ALA A 16 24.81 -6.72 25.13
C ALA A 16 24.67 -7.36 23.73
N THR A 17 25.59 -8.26 23.37
CA THR A 17 25.51 -8.99 22.09
C THR A 17 24.30 -9.93 22.05
N LEU A 18 23.95 -10.56 23.18
CA LEU A 18 22.75 -11.40 23.29
C LEU A 18 21.47 -10.58 23.15
N LEU A 19 21.40 -9.40 23.79
CA LEU A 19 20.25 -8.50 23.68
C LEU A 19 20.03 -8.01 22.25
N VAL A 20 21.11 -7.58 21.56
CA VAL A 20 21.01 -7.15 20.15
C VAL A 20 20.51 -8.30 19.26
N LYS A 21 21.00 -9.53 19.48
CA LYS A 21 20.50 -10.71 18.74
C LYS A 21 19.02 -10.97 19.03
N GLN A 22 18.59 -10.80 20.27
CA GLN A 22 17.19 -10.96 20.66
C GLN A 22 16.31 -9.88 20.02
N GLU A 23 16.70 -8.61 20.05
CA GLU A 23 15.94 -7.55 19.38
C GLU A 23 15.86 -7.77 17.88
N VAL A 24 16.95 -8.18 17.22
CA VAL A 24 16.90 -8.53 15.79
C VAL A 24 15.95 -9.71 15.54
N SER A 25 15.97 -10.73 16.40
CA SER A 25 15.05 -11.86 16.28
C SER A 25 13.59 -11.47 16.51
N LEU A 26 13.33 -10.56 17.44
CA LEU A 26 12.01 -10.04 17.76
C LEU A 26 11.50 -9.14 16.64
N ALA A 27 12.31 -8.21 16.15
CA ALA A 27 12.00 -7.36 15.01
C ALA A 27 11.73 -8.18 13.76
N LYS A 28 12.46 -9.29 13.56
CA LYS A 28 12.18 -10.24 12.48
C LYS A 28 10.82 -10.93 12.66
N ALA A 29 10.52 -11.42 13.86
CA ALA A 29 9.24 -12.06 14.17
C ALA A 29 8.06 -11.09 13.98
N GLU A 30 8.18 -9.84 14.45
CA GLU A 30 7.17 -8.80 14.24
C GLU A 30 7.01 -8.47 12.75
N ALA A 31 8.12 -8.36 12.00
CA ALA A 31 8.05 -8.16 10.55
C ALA A 31 7.35 -9.31 9.82
N GLU A 32 7.58 -10.56 10.23
CA GLU A 32 6.89 -11.74 9.71
C GLU A 32 5.39 -11.71 10.01
N GLU A 33 5.00 -11.38 11.25
CA GLU A 33 3.58 -11.24 11.64
C GLU A 33 2.88 -10.12 10.85
N LYS A 34 3.53 -8.94 10.70
CA LYS A 34 3.00 -7.85 9.87
C LYS A 34 2.88 -8.27 8.40
N PHE A 35 3.85 -9.02 7.89
CA PHE A 35 3.81 -9.50 6.51
C PHE A 35 2.66 -10.48 6.29
N GLU A 36 2.44 -11.42 7.21
CA GLU A 36 1.32 -12.35 7.17
C GLU A 36 -0.02 -11.60 7.19
N GLN A 37 -0.16 -10.60 8.08
CA GLN A 37 -1.37 -9.77 8.15
C GLN A 37 -1.63 -9.03 6.83
N VAL A 38 -0.59 -8.46 6.21
CA VAL A 38 -0.68 -7.80 4.90
C VAL A 38 -1.06 -8.81 3.82
N GLN A 39 -0.47 -10.01 3.84
CA GLN A 39 -0.76 -11.08 2.87
C GLN A 39 -2.22 -11.53 2.96
N THR A 40 -2.72 -11.84 4.15
CA THR A 40 -4.13 -12.24 4.35
C THR A 40 -5.08 -11.12 3.93
N GLY A 41 -4.76 -9.87 4.28
CA GLY A 41 -5.52 -8.70 3.85
C GLY A 41 -5.56 -8.55 2.32
N LEU A 42 -4.43 -8.75 1.65
CA LEU A 42 -4.35 -8.68 0.19
C LEU A 42 -5.16 -9.79 -0.48
N ILE A 43 -5.11 -11.02 0.03
CA ILE A 43 -5.90 -12.15 -0.47
C ILE A 43 -7.40 -11.84 -0.35
N ALA A 44 -7.85 -11.32 0.79
CA ALA A 44 -9.24 -10.94 1.00
C ALA A 44 -9.69 -9.84 0.03
N ILE A 45 -8.85 -8.82 -0.20
CA ILE A 45 -9.14 -7.74 -1.15
C ILE A 45 -9.23 -8.29 -2.58
N VAL A 46 -8.23 -9.06 -3.02
CA VAL A 46 -8.19 -9.58 -4.40
C VAL A 46 -9.36 -10.52 -4.65
N SER A 47 -9.65 -11.46 -3.74
CA SER A 47 -10.79 -12.38 -3.88
C SER A 47 -12.12 -11.63 -3.89
N GLY A 48 -12.31 -10.65 -2.99
CA GLY A 48 -13.50 -9.81 -2.97
C GLY A 48 -13.69 -9.01 -4.26
N LEU A 49 -12.62 -8.44 -4.82
CA LEU A 49 -12.64 -7.73 -6.10
C LEU A 49 -12.98 -8.66 -7.27
N LEU A 50 -12.48 -9.90 -7.29
CA LEU A 50 -12.83 -10.88 -8.32
C LEU A 50 -14.33 -11.25 -8.25
N ILE A 51 -14.86 -11.50 -7.05
CA ILE A 51 -16.28 -11.79 -6.86
C ILE A 51 -17.13 -10.58 -7.28
N ALA A 52 -16.77 -9.38 -6.85
CA ALA A 52 -17.46 -8.15 -7.23
C ALA A 52 -17.41 -7.91 -8.75
N PHE A 53 -16.29 -8.23 -9.40
CA PHE A 53 -16.15 -8.13 -10.85
C PHE A 53 -17.08 -9.09 -11.58
N VAL A 54 -17.15 -10.36 -11.15
CA VAL A 54 -18.10 -11.33 -11.73
C VAL A 54 -19.55 -10.89 -11.53
N ALA A 55 -19.89 -10.43 -10.32
CA ALA A 55 -21.23 -9.90 -10.05
C ALA A 55 -21.56 -8.68 -10.94
N LEU A 56 -20.59 -7.79 -11.17
CA LEU A 56 -20.75 -6.66 -12.08
C LEU A 56 -21.00 -7.11 -13.52
N LEU A 57 -20.29 -8.13 -14.02
CA LEU A 57 -20.53 -8.67 -15.37
C LEU A 57 -21.97 -9.18 -15.51
N VAL A 58 -22.47 -9.92 -14.52
CA VAL A 58 -23.86 -10.41 -14.51
C VAL A 58 -24.86 -9.25 -14.49
N LEU A 59 -24.60 -8.20 -13.69
CA LEU A 59 -25.45 -7.01 -13.67
C LEU A 59 -25.44 -6.25 -15.00
N VAL A 60 -24.28 -6.17 -15.66
CA VAL A 60 -24.16 -5.54 -16.98
C VAL A 60 -24.95 -6.33 -18.02
N GLU A 61 -24.85 -7.67 -18.00
CA GLU A 61 -25.65 -8.52 -18.88
C GLU A 61 -27.15 -8.36 -18.61
N ALA A 62 -27.56 -8.34 -17.34
CA ALA A 62 -28.95 -8.10 -16.96
C ALA A 62 -29.46 -6.74 -17.46
N LEU A 63 -28.62 -5.70 -17.40
CA LEU A 63 -28.96 -4.38 -17.93
C LEU A 63 -29.10 -4.40 -19.46
N VAL A 64 -28.20 -5.08 -20.17
CA VAL A 64 -28.28 -5.25 -21.63
C VAL A 64 -29.56 -5.98 -22.02
N VAL A 65 -29.90 -7.08 -21.33
CA VAL A 65 -31.16 -7.83 -21.56
C VAL A 65 -32.37 -6.96 -21.26
N ALA A 66 -32.36 -6.17 -20.19
CA ALA A 66 -33.44 -5.25 -19.87
C ALA A 66 -33.66 -4.23 -21.00
N LEU A 67 -32.59 -3.61 -21.50
CA LEU A 67 -32.66 -2.66 -22.63
C LEU A 67 -33.05 -3.35 -23.94
N ALA A 68 -32.66 -4.61 -24.14
CA ALA A 68 -33.00 -5.36 -25.35
C ALA A 68 -34.53 -5.57 -25.52
N ASN A 69 -35.33 -5.41 -24.46
CA ASN A 69 -36.79 -5.43 -24.56
C ASN A 69 -37.38 -4.21 -25.28
N ILE A 70 -36.63 -3.11 -25.39
CA ILE A 70 -37.08 -1.84 -25.98
C ILE A 70 -36.25 -1.39 -27.18
N MET A 71 -35.11 -2.03 -27.46
CA MET A 71 -34.25 -1.74 -28.62
C MET A 71 -33.47 -2.98 -29.07
N PRO A 72 -32.89 -3.00 -30.29
CA PRO A 72 -32.08 -4.12 -30.76
C PRO A 72 -30.94 -4.49 -29.78
N PRO A 73 -30.68 -5.80 -29.52
CA PRO A 73 -29.66 -6.25 -28.57
C PRO A 73 -28.26 -5.68 -28.84
N SER A 74 -27.90 -5.51 -30.12
CA SER A 74 -26.63 -4.93 -30.53
C SER A 74 -26.47 -3.47 -30.10
N LEU A 75 -27.54 -2.67 -30.19
CA LEU A 75 -27.55 -1.28 -29.77
C LEU A 75 -27.57 -1.14 -28.24
N ALA A 76 -28.31 -2.02 -27.55
CA ALA A 76 -28.32 -2.08 -26.09
C ALA A 76 -26.91 -2.38 -25.53
N ALA A 77 -26.25 -3.41 -26.05
CA ALA A 77 -24.89 -3.78 -25.65
C ALA A 77 -23.87 -2.66 -25.94
N LEU A 78 -23.98 -2.02 -27.11
CA LEU A 78 -23.10 -0.92 -27.49
C LEU A 78 -23.28 0.31 -26.59
N LEU A 79 -24.53 0.67 -26.25
CA LEU A 79 -24.81 1.80 -25.36
C LEU A 79 -24.27 1.56 -23.95
N VAL A 80 -24.54 0.38 -23.37
CA VAL A 80 -24.03 0.04 -22.03
C VAL A 80 -22.50 -0.01 -22.04
N GLY A 81 -21.90 -0.60 -23.07
CA GLY A 81 -20.44 -0.65 -23.25
C GLY A 81 -19.79 0.73 -23.32
N VAL A 82 -20.39 1.66 -24.07
CA VAL A 82 -19.89 3.04 -24.17
C VAL A 82 -19.98 3.76 -22.82
N ILE A 83 -21.09 3.63 -22.09
CA ILE A 83 -21.24 4.25 -20.76
C ILE A 83 -20.15 3.72 -19.80
N LEU A 84 -19.94 2.41 -19.76
CA LEU A 84 -18.90 1.80 -18.93
C LEU A 84 -17.49 2.23 -19.35
N ALA A 85 -17.22 2.33 -20.66
CA ALA A 85 -15.93 2.80 -21.16
C ALA A 85 -15.63 4.24 -20.70
N VAL A 86 -16.64 5.12 -20.70
CA VAL A 86 -16.50 6.50 -20.21
C VAL A 86 -16.20 6.51 -18.70
N VAL A 87 -16.95 5.73 -17.91
CA VAL A 87 -16.71 5.61 -16.46
C VAL A 87 -15.30 5.09 -16.19
N ALA A 88 -14.88 4.05 -16.90
CA ALA A 88 -13.54 3.47 -16.78
C ALA A 88 -12.45 4.48 -17.13
N PHE A 89 -12.62 5.24 -18.21
CA PHE A 89 -11.68 6.28 -18.63
C PHE A 89 -11.47 7.33 -17.52
N PHE A 90 -12.55 7.84 -16.91
CA PHE A 90 -12.44 8.81 -15.83
C PHE A 90 -11.84 8.22 -14.55
N ALA A 91 -12.17 6.98 -14.21
CA ALA A 91 -11.59 6.29 -13.07
C ALA A 91 -10.07 6.11 -13.23
N VAL A 92 -9.62 5.66 -14.41
CA VAL A 92 -8.20 5.52 -14.74
C VAL A 92 -7.50 6.87 -14.69
N LYS A 93 -8.08 7.90 -15.30
CA LYS A 93 -7.51 9.25 -15.29
C LYS A 93 -7.34 9.78 -13.88
N LYS A 94 -8.36 9.65 -13.02
CA LYS A 94 -8.30 10.04 -11.61
C LYS A 94 -7.22 9.26 -10.84
N GLY A 95 -7.08 7.96 -11.12
CA GLY A 95 -6.03 7.13 -10.54
C GLY A 95 -4.63 7.62 -10.92
N GLN A 96 -4.40 7.91 -12.21
CA GLN A 96 -3.13 8.47 -12.69
C GLN A 96 -2.84 9.84 -12.07
N ASP A 97 -3.86 10.70 -11.96
CA ASP A 97 -3.72 12.03 -11.34
C ASP A 97 -3.37 11.90 -9.85
N ASN A 98 -3.94 10.94 -9.12
CA ASN A 98 -3.62 10.70 -7.71
C ASN A 98 -2.20 10.15 -7.51
N LEU A 99 -1.71 9.34 -8.45
CA LEU A 99 -0.34 8.79 -8.42
C LEU A 99 0.71 9.75 -9.01
N SER A 100 0.29 10.91 -9.51
CA SER A 100 1.18 11.97 -9.97
C SER A 100 2.19 12.35 -8.90
N VAL A 101 3.47 12.42 -9.29
CA VAL A 101 4.59 12.85 -8.42
C VAL A 101 4.32 14.23 -7.79
N LYS A 102 3.53 15.10 -8.44
CA LYS A 102 3.12 16.40 -7.86
C LYS A 102 2.23 16.26 -6.61
N ASN A 103 1.43 15.19 -6.54
CA ASN A 103 0.52 14.90 -5.44
C ASN A 103 1.16 13.98 -4.39
N LEU A 104 2.18 13.21 -4.77
CA LEU A 104 2.95 12.35 -3.86
C LEU A 104 4.11 13.05 -3.15
N LYS A 105 4.50 14.27 -3.57
CA LYS A 105 5.54 15.04 -2.86
C LYS A 105 5.01 15.53 -1.50
N PRO A 106 5.61 15.11 -0.37
CA PRO A 106 5.23 15.61 0.96
C PRO A 106 5.57 17.10 1.06
N ARG A 107 4.56 17.97 0.89
CA ARG A 107 4.78 19.43 0.91
C ARG A 107 5.34 19.92 2.24
N ARG A 108 5.01 19.26 3.35
CA ARG A 108 5.49 19.63 4.69
C ARG A 108 6.90 19.14 4.98
N THR A 109 7.20 17.87 4.66
CA THR A 109 8.52 17.27 4.93
C THR A 109 9.62 17.93 4.11
N MET A 110 9.33 18.34 2.88
CA MET A 110 10.29 19.07 2.06
C MET A 110 10.59 20.49 2.56
N ASN A 111 9.69 21.11 3.32
CA ASN A 111 9.92 22.45 3.87
C ASN A 111 10.71 22.35 5.18
N ALA A 112 10.37 21.40 6.06
CA ALA A 112 11.12 21.15 7.30
C ALA A 112 12.59 20.79 7.01
N VAL A 113 12.86 19.91 6.03
CA VAL A 113 14.24 19.55 5.65
C VAL A 113 15.02 20.74 5.06
N ARG A 114 14.33 21.69 4.41
CA ARG A 114 14.99 22.91 3.90
C ARG A 114 15.31 23.90 5.02
N GLU A 115 14.39 24.09 5.95
CA GLU A 115 14.56 24.95 7.12
C GLU A 115 15.67 24.42 8.03
N ASP A 116 15.74 23.11 8.23
CA ASP A 116 16.83 22.44 8.96
C ASP A 116 18.18 22.58 8.22
N ALA A 117 18.19 22.57 6.89
CA ALA A 117 19.40 22.75 6.10
C ALA A 117 19.90 24.19 6.06
N GLU A 118 18.98 25.18 6.09
CA GLU A 118 19.31 26.61 6.15
C GLU A 118 19.89 26.99 7.52
N THR A 119 19.28 26.53 8.61
CA THR A 119 19.79 26.75 9.97
C THR A 119 21.18 26.15 10.19
N LEU A 120 21.47 24.97 9.60
CA LEU A 120 22.82 24.39 9.62
C LEU A 120 23.84 25.18 8.80
N LYS A 121 23.42 25.87 7.73
CA LYS A 121 24.29 26.72 6.92
C LYS A 121 24.60 28.07 7.58
N GLU A 122 23.68 28.60 8.37
CA GLU A 122 23.90 29.83 9.14
C GLU A 122 24.74 29.60 10.40
N ALA A 123 24.79 28.36 10.90
CA ALA A 123 25.56 27.97 12.08
C ALA A 123 27.04 27.61 11.80
N VAL A 124 27.48 27.63 10.53
CA VAL A 124 28.86 27.34 10.08
C VAL A 124 29.46 28.59 9.45
#